data_AF-A0A953M889-F1
#
_entry.id   AF-A0A953M889-F1
#
_cell.length_a   1.000
_cell.length_b   1.000
_cell.length_c   1.000
_cell.angle_alpha   90.00
_cell.angle_beta   90.00
_cell.angle_gamma   90.00
#
_symmetry.space_group_name_H-M   'P 1'
#
loop_
_entity.id
_entity.type
_entity.pdbx_description
1 polymer ?
#
loop_
_entity_poly.entity_id
_entity_poly.type
_entity_poly.pdbx_seq_one_letter_code
_entity_poly.pdbx_strand_id
1 'polypeptide(L)'
;TTELGRLRTARFGERTAQREALAGEITRARLHGMPLRDAAMKNGFGVNDLRSALRGFSAADDVWRTVHADLRYEPYVRRQHAEVRRQSAMEGRRIPRGLVYAGVAGLRNEARESLERFRPETYGQAGRLEGVTPADLTLLTVHVSKSKNGR
;
A
#
# COMPACT_ATOMS: atom_id res chain seq x y z
N THR A 1 28.65 -3.39 -23.38
CA THR A 1 28.45 -3.07 -21.94
C THR A 1 29.74 -2.52 -21.38
N THR A 2 29.74 -1.30 -20.83
CA THR A 2 30.95 -0.67 -20.27
C THR A 2 31.41 -1.35 -18.98
N GLU A 3 32.70 -1.27 -18.67
CA GLU A 3 33.30 -1.79 -17.43
C GLU A 3 32.63 -1.22 -16.17
N LEU A 4 32.31 0.07 -16.19
CA LEU A 4 31.54 0.76 -15.16
C LEU A 4 30.13 0.16 -14.95
N GLY A 5 29.47 -0.26 -16.04
CA GLY A 5 28.16 -0.90 -15.97
C GLY A 5 28.22 -2.26 -15.29
N ARG A 6 29.23 -3.08 -15.61
CA ARG A 6 29.43 -4.40 -14.99
C ARG A 6 29.69 -4.30 -13.49
N LEU A 7 30.53 -3.35 -13.06
CA LEU A 7 30.84 -3.12 -11.65
C LEU A 7 29.61 -2.66 -10.86
N ARG A 8 28.75 -1.80 -11.44
CA ARG A 8 27.50 -1.37 -10.82
C ARG A 8 26.52 -2.52 -10.64
N THR A 9 26.34 -3.37 -11.65
CA THR A 9 25.46 -4.55 -11.56
C THR A 9 25.97 -5.56 -10.53
N ALA A 10 27.28 -5.83 -10.51
CA ALA A 10 27.88 -6.74 -9.54
C ALA A 10 27.66 -6.25 -8.10
N ARG A 11 27.90 -4.96 -7.84
CA ARG A 11 27.68 -4.34 -6.53
C ARG A 11 26.21 -4.37 -6.11
N PHE A 12 25.29 -4.12 -7.05
CA PHE A 12 23.86 -4.22 -6.78
C PHE A 12 23.44 -5.63 -6.40
N GLY A 13 23.96 -6.65 -7.11
CA GLY A 13 23.71 -8.06 -6.79
C GLY A 13 24.23 -8.44 -5.40
N GLU A 14 25.46 -8.04 -5.05
CA GLU A 14 26.05 -8.27 -3.74
C GLU A 14 25.20 -7.65 -2.61
N ARG A 15 24.79 -6.39 -2.77
CA ARG A 15 23.95 -5.68 -1.78
C ARG A 15 22.56 -6.30 -1.66
N THR A 16 21.99 -6.75 -2.76
CA THR A 16 20.69 -7.45 -2.77
C THR A 16 20.78 -8.76 -1.99
N ALA A 17 21.82 -9.57 -2.24
CA ALA A 17 22.05 -10.82 -1.52
C ALA A 17 22.28 -10.60 -0.02
N GLN A 18 23.07 -9.59 0.36
CA GLN A 18 23.27 -9.21 1.76
C GLN A 18 21.95 -8.79 2.44
N ARG A 19 21.10 -8.05 1.73
CA ARG A 19 19.79 -7.62 2.23
C ARG A 19 18.87 -8.80 2.50
N GLU A 20 18.79 -9.75 1.55
CA GLU A 20 17.98 -10.96 1.70
C GLU A 20 18.47 -11.85 2.84
N ALA A 21 19.78 -12.06 2.95
CA ALA A 21 20.38 -12.81 4.04
C ALA A 21 20.08 -12.16 5.40
N LEU A 22 20.25 -10.84 5.51
CA LEU A 22 19.95 -10.10 6.74
C LEU A 22 18.46 -10.19 7.12
N ALA A 23 17.56 -10.00 6.16
CA ALA A 23 16.12 -10.12 6.39
C ALA A 23 15.73 -11.55 6.87
N GLY A 24 16.39 -12.57 6.32
CA GLY A 24 16.23 -13.97 6.75
C GLY A 24 16.66 -14.18 8.20
N GLU A 25 17.81 -13.65 8.61
CA GLU A 25 18.28 -13.72 10.00
C GLU A 25 17.33 -12.99 10.96
N ILE A 26 16.88 -11.79 10.61
CA ILE A 26 15.92 -11.02 11.43
C ILE A 26 14.61 -11.79 11.66
N THR A 27 14.15 -12.50 10.65
CA THR A 27 12.90 -13.27 10.71
C THR A 27 12.99 -14.45 11.70
N ARG A 28 14.18 -15.07 11.81
CA ARG A 28 14.42 -16.20 12.72
C ARG A 28 14.83 -15.77 14.12
N ALA A 29 15.48 -14.62 14.25
CA ALA A 29 16.04 -14.15 15.50
C ALA A 29 14.97 -13.69 16.50
N ARG A 30 15.35 -13.76 17.78
CA ARG A 30 14.55 -13.24 18.90
C ARG A 30 15.43 -12.40 19.81
N LEU A 31 14.85 -11.35 20.39
CA LEU A 31 15.48 -10.49 21.37
C LEU A 31 14.62 -10.48 22.63
N HIS A 32 15.19 -10.91 23.77
CA HIS A 32 14.48 -11.06 25.05
C HIS A 32 13.15 -11.84 24.92
N GLY A 33 13.15 -12.90 24.10
CA GLY A 33 11.96 -13.71 23.87
C GLY A 33 10.93 -13.14 22.89
N MET A 34 11.11 -11.92 22.35
CA MET A 34 10.27 -11.33 21.29
C MET A 34 10.88 -11.55 19.91
N PRO A 35 10.10 -11.77 18.83
CA PRO A 35 10.65 -11.78 17.47
C PRO A 35 11.42 -10.48 17.19
N LEU A 36 12.65 -10.59 16.66
CA LEU A 36 13.51 -9.42 16.46
C LEU A 36 12.87 -8.39 15.52
N ARG A 37 12.15 -8.85 14.49
CA ARG A 37 11.38 -7.99 13.59
C ARG A 37 10.39 -7.08 14.35
N ASP A 38 9.72 -7.60 15.38
CA ASP A 38 8.69 -6.86 16.13
C ASP A 38 9.35 -5.88 17.10
N ALA A 39 10.49 -6.26 17.68
CA ALA A 39 11.31 -5.36 18.49
C ALA A 39 11.85 -4.19 17.65
N ALA A 40 12.28 -4.45 16.41
CA ALA A 40 12.83 -3.44 15.51
C ALA A 40 11.84 -2.36 15.07
N MET A 41 10.54 -2.63 15.18
CA MET A 41 9.47 -1.67 14.87
C MET A 41 9.19 -0.68 16.02
N LYS A 42 9.70 -0.94 17.23
CA LYS A 42 9.44 -0.09 18.40
C LYS A 42 10.19 1.24 18.29
N ASN A 43 9.57 2.30 18.80
CA ASN A 43 10.23 3.60 18.91
C ASN A 43 11.49 3.48 19.78
N GLY A 44 12.58 4.11 19.33
CA GLY A 44 13.88 4.06 19.99
C GLY A 44 14.77 2.89 19.58
N PHE A 45 14.25 1.89 18.85
CA PHE A 45 15.07 0.80 18.33
C PHE A 45 15.81 1.24 17.05
N GLY A 46 17.12 1.43 17.15
CA GLY A 46 17.98 1.91 16.07
C GLY A 46 18.71 0.80 15.31
N VAL A 47 19.44 1.21 14.27
CA VAL A 47 20.29 0.31 13.47
C VAL A 47 21.37 -0.37 14.34
N ASN A 48 21.89 0.32 15.34
CA ASN A 48 22.90 -0.23 16.25
C ASN A 48 22.33 -1.32 17.17
N ASP A 49 21.08 -1.20 17.60
CA ASP A 49 20.39 -2.23 18.37
C ASP A 49 20.16 -3.48 17.51
N LEU A 50 19.77 -3.28 16.25
CA LEU A 50 19.62 -4.36 15.28
C LEU A 50 20.93 -5.12 15.05
N ARG A 51 22.02 -4.38 14.84
CA ARG A 51 23.38 -4.93 14.68
C ARG A 51 23.83 -5.68 15.94
N SER A 52 23.50 -5.14 17.12
CA SER A 52 23.83 -5.75 18.41
C SER A 52 23.03 -7.02 18.70
N ALA A 53 21.81 -7.14 18.16
CA ALA A 53 20.97 -8.32 18.29
C ALA A 53 21.42 -9.48 17.37
N LEU A 54 22.08 -9.17 16.26
CA LEU A 54 22.58 -10.14 15.28
C LEU A 54 24.11 -10.20 15.28
N ARG A 55 24.70 -10.41 16.47
CA ARG A 55 26.16 -10.54 16.62
C ARG A 55 26.65 -11.69 15.73
N GLY A 56 27.61 -11.41 14.86
CA GLY A 56 28.18 -12.39 13.92
C GLY A 56 27.67 -12.26 12.49
N PHE A 57 26.60 -11.48 12.24
CA PHE A 57 26.21 -11.13 10.88
C PHE A 57 27.03 -9.94 10.38
N SER A 58 27.64 -10.08 9.19
CA SER A 58 28.41 -9.02 8.54
C SER A 58 27.75 -8.62 7.23
N ALA A 59 27.45 -7.33 7.10
CA ALA A 59 26.98 -6.71 5.87
C ALA A 59 27.40 -5.24 5.85
N ALA A 60 27.36 -4.65 4.67
CA ALA A 60 27.67 -3.24 4.50
C ALA A 60 26.68 -2.33 5.26
N ASP A 61 27.15 -1.15 5.67
CA ASP A 61 26.37 -0.24 6.52
C ASP A 61 25.05 0.22 5.86
N ASP A 62 25.11 0.47 4.55
CA ASP A 62 23.94 0.82 3.75
C ASP A 62 22.88 -0.28 3.76
N VAL A 63 23.28 -1.56 3.81
CA VAL A 63 22.35 -2.69 3.94
C VAL A 63 21.65 -2.67 5.29
N TRP A 64 22.38 -2.48 6.39
CA TRP A 64 21.78 -2.40 7.73
C TRP A 64 20.77 -1.27 7.85
N ARG A 65 21.13 -0.08 7.34
CA ARG A 65 20.25 1.09 7.35
C ARG A 65 19.01 0.87 6.49
N THR A 66 19.18 0.28 5.31
CA THR A 66 18.08 -0.02 4.39
C THR A 66 17.12 -1.02 5.01
N VAL A 67 17.62 -2.14 5.54
CA VAL A 67 16.76 -3.16 6.18
C VAL A 67 16.03 -2.61 7.41
N HIS A 68 16.71 -1.81 8.24
CA HIS A 68 16.06 -1.16 9.39
C HIS A 68 14.93 -0.21 8.95
N ALA A 69 15.18 0.59 7.91
CA ALA A 69 14.15 1.45 7.34
C ALA A 69 12.99 0.63 6.75
N ASP A 70 13.30 -0.41 5.96
CA ASP A 70 12.30 -1.29 5.36
C ASP A 70 11.37 -1.87 6.43
N LEU A 71 11.91 -2.39 7.54
CA LEU A 71 11.12 -2.90 8.68
C LEU A 71 10.21 -1.83 9.29
N ARG A 72 10.73 -0.61 9.46
CA ARG A 72 10.00 0.49 10.10
C ARG A 72 8.86 1.00 9.22
N TYR A 73 9.08 1.01 7.91
CA TYR A 73 8.15 1.58 6.94
C TYR A 73 7.25 0.54 6.25
N GLU A 74 7.54 -0.75 6.37
CA GLU A 74 6.75 -1.85 5.78
C GLU A 74 5.24 -1.72 6.03
N PRO A 75 4.74 -1.43 7.24
CA PRO A 75 3.30 -1.33 7.47
C PRO A 75 2.66 -0.16 6.71
N TYR A 76 3.40 0.94 6.56
CA TYR A 76 2.96 2.15 5.86
C TYR A 76 2.95 1.91 4.36
N VAL A 77 4.02 1.33 3.82
CA VAL A 77 4.14 0.95 2.40
C VAL A 77 3.03 -0.04 2.03
N ARG A 78 2.78 -1.05 2.88
CA ARG A 78 1.68 -2.01 2.70
C ARG A 78 0.31 -1.33 2.68
N ARG A 79 0.08 -0.37 3.56
CA ARG A 79 -1.16 0.44 3.61
C ARG A 79 -1.32 1.26 2.34
N GLN A 80 -0.27 1.94 1.89
CA GLN A 80 -0.28 2.73 0.65
C GLN A 80 -0.57 1.86 -0.57
N HIS A 81 0.08 0.69 -0.70
CA HIS A 81 -0.24 -0.24 -1.79
C HIS A 81 -1.68 -0.75 -1.73
N ALA A 82 -2.23 -1.00 -0.55
CA ALA A 82 -3.63 -1.39 -0.40
C ALA A 82 -4.60 -0.28 -0.83
N GLU A 83 -4.24 0.99 -0.61
CA GLU A 83 -4.99 2.14 -1.10
C GLU A 83 -4.93 2.28 -2.62
N VAL A 84 -3.72 2.21 -3.20
CA VAL A 84 -3.53 2.20 -4.66
C VAL A 84 -4.35 1.09 -5.31
N ARG A 85 -4.29 -0.15 -4.80
CA ARG A 85 -5.07 -1.27 -5.33
C ARG A 85 -6.58 -1.01 -5.29
N ARG A 86 -7.09 -0.44 -4.18
CA ARG A 86 -8.51 -0.09 -4.06
C ARG A 86 -8.92 0.96 -5.08
N GLN A 87 -8.10 1.99 -5.26
CA GLN A 87 -8.35 3.03 -6.26
C GLN A 87 -8.33 2.44 -7.68
N SER A 88 -7.30 1.67 -8.03
CA SER A 88 -7.22 0.99 -9.33
C SER A 88 -8.40 0.07 -9.60
N ALA A 89 -8.91 -0.63 -8.57
CA ALA A 89 -10.10 -1.48 -8.71
C ALA A 89 -11.39 -0.68 -8.98
N MET A 90 -11.49 0.54 -8.45
CA MET A 90 -12.63 1.43 -8.70
C MET A 90 -12.55 2.10 -10.08
N GLU A 91 -11.35 2.28 -10.61
CA GLU A 91 -11.10 2.96 -11.87
C GLU A 91 -11.80 2.31 -13.07
N GLY A 92 -11.74 0.98 -13.17
CA GLY A 92 -12.38 0.21 -14.24
C GLY A 92 -13.80 -0.27 -13.91
N ARG A 93 -14.26 -0.09 -12.67
CA ARG A 93 -15.57 -0.61 -12.26
C ARG A 93 -16.68 0.21 -12.88
N ARG A 94 -17.60 -0.44 -13.60
CA ARG A 94 -18.71 0.23 -14.30
C ARG A 94 -19.85 0.60 -13.36
N ILE A 95 -20.42 1.78 -13.60
CA ILE A 95 -21.70 2.22 -13.03
C ILE A 95 -22.81 1.77 -13.99
N PRO A 96 -23.91 1.15 -13.52
CA PRO A 96 -25.02 0.77 -14.39
C PRO A 96 -25.63 1.99 -15.11
N ARG A 97 -25.79 1.92 -16.43
CA ARG A 97 -26.30 3.04 -17.25
C ARG A 97 -27.70 3.54 -16.83
N GLY A 98 -28.56 2.64 -16.33
CA GLY A 98 -29.91 2.97 -15.87
C GLY A 98 -30.01 3.35 -14.39
N LEU A 99 -28.89 3.61 -13.70
CA LEU A 99 -28.91 3.96 -12.29
C LEU A 99 -29.60 5.32 -12.09
N VAL A 100 -30.54 5.36 -11.15
CA VAL A 100 -31.25 6.57 -10.73
C VAL A 100 -30.60 7.09 -9.46
N TYR A 101 -29.77 8.14 -9.56
CA TYR A 101 -29.00 8.65 -8.43
C TYR A 101 -29.88 9.26 -7.32
N ALA A 102 -31.09 9.72 -7.66
CA ALA A 102 -32.08 10.17 -6.69
C ALA A 102 -32.53 9.05 -5.71
N GLY A 103 -32.41 7.78 -6.10
CA GLY A 103 -32.73 6.62 -5.25
C GLY A 103 -31.59 6.19 -4.32
N VAL A 104 -30.42 6.84 -4.40
CA VAL A 104 -29.26 6.49 -3.55
C VAL A 104 -29.39 7.22 -2.22
N ALA A 105 -29.83 6.49 -1.19
CA ALA A 105 -29.98 7.03 0.16
C ALA A 105 -28.64 7.55 0.72
N GLY A 106 -28.68 8.73 1.35
CA GLY A 106 -27.52 9.39 1.96
C GLY A 106 -26.61 10.16 0.99
N LEU A 107 -26.86 10.08 -0.32
CA LEU A 107 -26.08 10.83 -1.31
C LEU A 107 -26.37 12.32 -1.18
N ARG A 108 -25.32 13.13 -1.02
CA ARG A 108 -25.43 14.60 -0.90
C ARG A 108 -25.97 15.20 -2.20
N ASN A 109 -26.66 16.35 -2.10
CA ASN A 109 -27.26 17.00 -3.27
C ASN A 109 -26.22 17.35 -4.33
N GLU A 110 -25.08 17.93 -3.92
CA GLU A 110 -23.98 18.28 -4.81
C GLU A 110 -23.43 17.06 -5.58
N ALA A 111 -23.18 15.96 -4.87
CA ALA A 111 -22.75 14.70 -5.49
C ALA A 111 -23.81 14.17 -6.46
N ARG A 112 -25.09 14.22 -6.08
CA ARG A 112 -26.21 13.78 -6.92
C ARG A 112 -26.31 14.62 -8.20
N GLU A 113 -26.25 15.94 -8.09
CA GLU A 113 -26.28 16.86 -9.22
C GLU A 113 -25.13 16.61 -10.18
N SER A 114 -23.90 16.47 -9.66
CA SER A 114 -22.72 16.12 -10.47
C SER A 114 -22.88 14.77 -11.17
N LEU A 115 -23.28 13.72 -10.45
CA LEU A 115 -23.45 12.37 -11.02
C LEU A 115 -24.57 12.33 -12.08
N GLU A 116 -25.67 13.04 -11.85
CA GLU A 116 -26.80 13.13 -12.77
C GLU A 116 -26.42 13.92 -14.04
N ARG A 117 -25.70 15.03 -13.88
CA ARG A 117 -25.24 15.88 -14.99
C ARG A 117 -24.21 15.18 -15.88
N PHE A 118 -23.19 14.57 -15.28
CA PHE A 118 -22.05 14.04 -16.03
C PHE A 118 -22.20 12.56 -16.41
N ARG A 119 -23.13 11.82 -15.80
CA ARG A 119 -23.42 10.41 -16.07
C ARG A 119 -22.14 9.55 -16.27
N PRO A 120 -21.22 9.51 -15.28
CA PRO A 120 -19.96 8.78 -15.43
C PRO A 120 -20.19 7.29 -15.69
N GLU A 121 -19.38 6.70 -16.57
CA GLU A 121 -19.46 5.27 -16.90
C GLU A 121 -18.77 4.39 -15.85
N THR A 122 -17.83 4.96 -15.09
CA THR A 122 -17.03 4.24 -14.09
C THR A 122 -16.99 4.96 -12.76
N TYR A 123 -16.75 4.21 -11.67
CA TYR A 123 -16.57 4.79 -10.35
C TYR A 123 -15.32 5.69 -10.28
N GLY A 124 -14.27 5.39 -11.05
CA GLY A 124 -13.10 6.26 -11.17
C GLY A 124 -13.42 7.62 -11.81
N GLN A 125 -14.24 7.64 -12.86
CA GLN A 125 -14.71 8.90 -13.44
C GLN A 125 -15.56 9.69 -12.44
N ALA A 126 -16.50 9.01 -11.78
CA ALA A 126 -17.34 9.62 -10.75
C ALA A 126 -16.52 10.26 -9.63
N GLY A 127 -15.45 9.61 -9.17
CA GLY A 127 -14.60 10.11 -8.09
C GLY A 127 -13.76 11.35 -8.43
N ARG A 128 -13.66 11.73 -9.70
CA ARG A 128 -12.99 12.96 -10.14
C ARG A 128 -13.95 14.14 -10.30
N LEU A 129 -15.25 13.90 -10.18
CA LEU A 129 -16.24 14.96 -10.30
C LEU A 129 -16.19 15.85 -9.07
N GLU A 130 -16.30 17.15 -9.31
CA GLU A 130 -16.46 18.14 -8.25
C GLU A 130 -17.71 17.83 -7.43
N GLY A 131 -17.60 17.95 -6.11
CA GLY A 131 -18.69 17.65 -5.18
C GLY A 131 -18.94 16.16 -4.90
N VAL A 132 -18.20 15.25 -5.53
CA VAL A 132 -18.28 13.80 -5.25
C VAL A 132 -17.15 13.38 -4.30
N THR A 133 -17.51 12.85 -3.14
CA THR A 133 -16.55 12.39 -2.12
C THR A 133 -16.37 10.86 -2.14
N PRO A 134 -15.31 10.31 -1.52
CA PRO A 134 -15.18 8.87 -1.33
C PRO A 134 -16.35 8.22 -0.59
N ALA A 135 -17.04 8.96 0.29
CA ALA A 135 -18.23 8.49 0.99
C ALA A 135 -19.41 8.29 0.02
N ASP A 136 -19.61 9.23 -0.91
CA ASP A 136 -20.65 9.14 -1.94
C ASP A 136 -20.45 7.92 -2.86
N LEU A 137 -19.20 7.66 -3.28
CA LEU A 137 -18.85 6.46 -4.05
C LEU A 137 -19.11 5.15 -3.28
N THR A 138 -18.94 5.18 -1.96
CA THR A 138 -19.23 4.04 -1.08
C THR A 138 -20.73 3.77 -1.04
N LEU A 139 -21.55 4.81 -0.85
CA LEU A 139 -23.02 4.70 -0.91
C LEU A 139 -23.50 4.16 -2.26
N LEU A 140 -22.92 4.67 -3.35
CA LEU A 140 -23.21 4.21 -4.71
C LEU A 140 -22.87 2.73 -4.90
N THR A 141 -21.72 2.29 -4.38
CA THR A 141 -21.28 0.90 -4.44
C THR A 141 -22.23 -0.03 -3.69
N VAL A 142 -22.65 0.36 -2.48
CA VAL A 142 -23.60 -0.40 -1.65
C VAL A 142 -24.96 -0.48 -2.33
N HIS A 143 -25.47 0.64 -2.85
CA HIS A 143 -26.76 0.70 -3.54
C HIS A 143 -26.80 -0.25 -4.75
N VAL A 144 -25.78 -0.20 -5.62
CA VAL A 144 -25.69 -1.08 -6.79
C VAL A 144 -25.58 -2.56 -6.38
N SER A 145 -24.86 -2.86 -5.30
CA SER A 145 -24.72 -4.25 -4.81
C SER A 145 -26.04 -4.79 -4.26
N LYS A 146 -26.81 -3.97 -3.52
CA LYS A 146 -28.14 -4.33 -3.01
C LYS A 146 -29.14 -4.61 -4.13
N SER A 147 -29.10 -3.81 -5.21
CA SER A 147 -29.96 -4.03 -6.38
C SER A 147 -29.65 -5.34 -7.13
N LYS A 148 -28.39 -5.82 -7.10
CA LYS A 148 -28.01 -7.10 -7.71
C LYS A 148 -28.44 -8.31 -6.89
N ASN A 149 -28.43 -8.22 -5.56
CA ASN A 149 -28.80 -9.32 -4.66
C ASN A 149 -30.31 -9.44 -4.40
N GLY A 150 -31.10 -8.45 -4.80
CA GLY A 150 -32.57 -8.48 -4.72
C GLY A 150 -33.25 -9.01 -5.98
N ARG A 151 -32.51 -9.67 -6.87
CA ARG A 151 -32.99 -10.40 -8.05
C ARG A 151 -32.67 -11.87 -7.91
#